data_AF-C5L9I4-F1
#
_entry.id   AF-C5L9I4-F1
#
_cell.length_a   1.000
_cell.length_b   1.000
_cell.length_c   1.000
_cell.angle_alpha   90.00
_cell.angle_beta   90.00
_cell.angle_gamma   90.00
#
_symmetry.space_group_name_H-M   'P 1'
#
loop_
_entity.id
_entity.type
_entity.pdbx_description
1 polymer ?
#
loop_
_entity_poly.entity_id
_entity_poly.type
_entity_poly.pdbx_seq_one_letter_code
_entity_poly.pdbx_strand_id
1 'polypeptide(L)'
;MGVPKAVLENVIFCHQEDSNWPLADKAALKKKFDDIFGSARYTKALESIEKCRKELMAETKDKKHLLEMLGKDYEGARSLKAQLEILSQEEGRLCDEVEDMNTKIDHAQVGFSWLDSQAEIL
;
A
#
# COMPACT_ATOMS: atom_id res chain seq x y z
N MET A 1 -20.56 38.07 24.55
CA MET A 1 -19.47 38.55 25.41
C MET A 1 -18.25 37.65 25.18
N GLY A 2 -17.15 38.17 24.65
CA GLY A 2 -15.95 37.38 24.26
C GLY A 2 -15.06 36.96 25.42
N VAL A 3 -15.62 36.69 26.60
CA VAL A 3 -14.88 36.34 27.83
C VAL A 3 -15.20 34.89 28.20
N PRO A 4 -14.19 34.05 28.51
CA PRO A 4 -14.41 32.65 28.88
C PRO A 4 -15.31 32.53 30.11
N LYS A 5 -16.22 31.55 30.09
CA LYS A 5 -17.18 31.27 31.19
C LYS A 5 -16.47 31.14 32.54
N ALA A 6 -15.34 30.43 32.58
CA ALA A 6 -14.55 30.26 33.79
C ALA A 6 -13.99 31.59 34.35
N VAL A 7 -13.68 32.57 33.49
CA VAL A 7 -13.27 33.92 33.93
C VAL A 7 -14.46 34.70 34.46
N LEU A 8 -15.63 34.58 33.83
CA LEU A 8 -16.86 35.21 34.31
C LEU A 8 -17.24 34.69 35.70
N GLU A 9 -17.21 33.38 35.94
CA GLU A 9 -17.67 32.78 37.19
C GLU A 9 -16.63 32.86 38.32
N ASN A 10 -15.33 32.73 38.01
CA ASN A 10 -14.30 32.68 39.05
C ASN A 10 -13.61 34.03 39.33
N VAL A 11 -13.74 35.02 38.44
CA VAL A 11 -13.06 36.32 38.56
C VAL A 11 -14.05 37.49 38.56
N ILE A 12 -14.99 37.56 37.62
CA ILE A 12 -15.89 38.73 37.48
C ILE A 12 -17.12 38.63 38.40
N PHE A 13 -17.72 37.44 38.49
CA PHE A 13 -18.90 37.13 39.33
C PHE A 13 -18.56 36.13 40.42
N CYS A 14 -17.35 36.25 40.99
CA CYS A 14 -16.93 35.42 42.11
C CYS A 14 -17.88 35.64 43.30
N HIS A 15 -18.36 34.53 43.90
CA HIS A 15 -19.23 34.60 45.07
C HIS A 15 -18.48 35.21 46.26
N GLN A 16 -19.16 36.00 47.09
CA GLN A 16 -18.51 36.77 48.14
C GLN A 16 -17.76 35.88 49.16
N GLU A 17 -18.31 34.70 49.43
CA GLU A 17 -17.72 33.66 50.30
C GLU A 17 -16.48 33.00 49.69
N ASP A 18 -16.37 33.02 48.35
CA ASP A 18 -15.27 32.42 47.59
C ASP A 18 -14.21 33.46 47.15
N SER A 19 -14.41 34.75 47.45
CA SER A 19 -13.57 35.86 46.95
C SER A 19 -12.10 35.79 47.39
N ASN A 20 -11.85 35.08 48.48
CA ASN A 20 -10.54 34.79 49.05
C ASN A 20 -9.89 33.51 48.49
N TRP A 21 -10.45 32.90 47.43
CA TRP A 21 -9.84 31.74 46.77
C TRP A 21 -8.37 31.91 46.35
N PRO A 22 -7.83 33.12 46.03
CA PRO A 22 -6.40 33.28 45.76
C PRO A 22 -5.50 32.95 46.96
N LEU A 23 -6.06 32.99 48.17
CA LEU A 23 -5.40 32.66 49.43
C LEU A 23 -5.74 31.24 49.92
N ALA A 24 -6.56 30.50 49.18
CA ALA A 24 -6.92 29.13 49.52
C ALA A 24 -5.73 28.19 49.39
N ASP A 25 -5.90 26.96 49.86
CA ASP A 25 -4.89 25.94 49.78
C ASP A 25 -4.49 25.61 48.32
N LYS A 26 -3.32 25.01 48.17
CA LYS A 26 -2.71 24.74 46.86
C LYS A 26 -3.65 23.94 45.93
N ALA A 27 -4.48 23.07 46.48
CA ALA A 27 -5.42 22.26 45.69
C ALA A 27 -6.58 23.10 45.12
N ALA A 28 -7.24 23.92 45.95
CA ALA A 28 -8.32 24.79 45.49
C ALA A 28 -7.82 25.86 44.51
N LEU A 29 -6.66 26.46 44.79
CA LEU A 29 -6.00 27.42 43.93
C LEU A 29 -5.71 26.81 42.54
N LYS A 30 -5.07 25.63 42.53
CA LYS A 30 -4.74 24.93 41.28
C LYS A 30 -5.97 24.61 40.45
N LYS A 31 -7.07 24.21 41.08
CA LYS A 31 -8.33 23.91 40.40
C LYS A 31 -8.89 25.15 39.70
N LYS A 32 -8.96 26.30 40.39
CA LYS A 32 -9.43 27.58 39.81
C LYS A 32 -8.51 28.04 38.66
N PHE A 33 -7.18 27.87 38.80
CA PHE A 33 -6.23 28.13 37.71
C PHE A 33 -6.49 27.23 36.50
N ASP A 34 -6.60 25.91 36.69
CA ASP A 34 -6.83 24.97 35.59
C ASP A 34 -8.19 25.21 34.89
N ASP A 35 -9.22 25.64 35.64
CA ASP A 35 -10.53 26.02 35.10
C ASP A 35 -10.46 27.33 34.29
N ILE A 36 -9.72 28.34 34.76
CA ILE A 36 -9.54 29.63 34.07
C ILE A 36 -8.72 29.46 32.78
N PHE A 37 -7.62 28.72 32.84
CA PHE A 37 -6.70 28.56 31.71
C PHE A 37 -7.08 27.39 30.79
N GLY A 38 -8.01 26.53 31.20
CA GLY A 38 -8.47 25.39 30.41
C GLY A 38 -7.35 24.42 30.03
N SER A 39 -6.28 24.35 30.84
CA SER A 39 -5.02 23.67 30.54
C SER A 39 -5.22 22.21 30.10
N ALA A 40 -6.15 21.51 30.77
CA ALA A 40 -6.46 20.11 30.50
C ALA A 40 -7.03 19.86 29.09
N ARG A 41 -7.74 20.83 28.51
CA ARG A 41 -8.28 20.71 27.15
C ARG A 41 -7.17 20.69 26.10
N TYR A 42 -6.17 21.55 26.27
CA TYR A 42 -5.03 21.62 25.37
C TYR A 42 -4.16 20.38 25.47
N THR A 43 -3.90 19.86 26.68
CA THR A 43 -3.14 18.61 26.86
C THR A 43 -3.82 17.43 26.15
N LYS A 44 -5.13 17.25 26.33
CA LYS A 44 -5.89 16.19 25.64
C LYS A 44 -5.88 16.35 24.12
N ALA A 45 -5.99 17.58 23.62
CA ALA A 45 -5.90 17.83 22.18
C ALA A 45 -4.52 17.45 21.64
N LEU A 46 -3.45 17.78 22.36
CA LEU A 46 -2.07 17.48 21.99
C LEU A 46 -1.82 15.96 21.99
N GLU A 47 -2.29 15.24 23.01
CA GLU A 47 -2.24 13.77 23.06
C GLU A 47 -2.97 13.13 21.88
N SER A 48 -4.15 13.64 21.52
CA SER A 48 -4.91 13.16 20.36
C SER A 48 -4.17 13.40 19.04
N ILE A 49 -3.57 14.58 18.87
CA ILE A 49 -2.75 14.90 17.69
C ILE A 49 -1.53 13.98 17.63
N GLU A 50 -0.86 13.73 18.75
CA GLU A 50 0.31 12.86 18.79
C GLU A 50 -0.05 11.41 18.46
N LYS A 51 -1.19 10.93 18.96
CA LYS A 51 -1.73 9.60 18.64
C LYS A 51 -2.02 9.48 17.14
N CYS A 52 -2.76 10.45 16.58
CA CYS A 52 -3.07 10.50 15.14
C CYS A 52 -1.80 10.52 14.29
N ARG A 53 -0.79 11.31 14.67
CA ARG A 53 0.51 11.34 13.98
C ARG A 53 1.18 9.96 13.96
N LYS A 54 1.19 9.25 15.09
CA LYS A 54 1.79 7.91 15.18
C LYS A 54 1.05 6.90 14.30
N GLU A 55 -0.28 6.95 14.29
CA GLU A 55 -1.13 6.09 13.44
C GLU A 55 -0.85 6.34 11.95
N LEU A 56 -0.84 7.61 11.51
CA LEU A 56 -0.53 7.97 10.13
C LEU A 56 0.90 7.58 9.71
N MET A 57 1.87 7.69 10.61
CA MET A 57 3.25 7.25 10.34
C MET A 57 3.32 5.73 10.15
N ALA A 58 2.62 4.95 10.98
CA ALA A 58 2.54 3.50 10.83
C ALA A 58 1.86 3.13 9.49
N GLU A 59 0.70 3.72 9.21
CA GLU A 59 -0.03 3.46 7.96
C GLU A 59 0.78 3.82 6.71
N THR A 60 1.54 4.93 6.76
CA THR A 60 2.42 5.33 5.66
C THR A 60 3.52 4.30 5.42
N LYS A 61 4.10 3.75 6.49
CA LYS A 61 5.13 2.73 6.41
C LYS A 61 4.57 1.44 5.79
N ASP A 62 3.40 1.02 6.24
CA ASP A 62 2.73 -0.20 5.75
C ASP A 62 2.34 -0.05 4.27
N LYS A 63 1.77 1.09 3.88
CA LYS A 63 1.46 1.41 2.48
C LYS A 63 2.70 1.42 1.60
N LYS A 64 3.81 1.99 2.08
CA LYS A 64 5.08 1.97 1.35
C LYS A 64 5.61 0.55 1.15
N HIS A 65 5.51 -0.29 2.17
CA HIS A 65 5.92 -1.68 2.07
C HIS A 65 5.03 -2.46 1.09
N LEU A 66 3.71 -2.26 1.14
CA LEU A 66 2.77 -2.87 0.20
C LEU A 66 3.07 -2.47 -1.25
N LEU A 67 3.35 -1.18 -1.49
CA LEU A 67 3.73 -0.69 -2.83
C LEU A 67 5.02 -1.34 -3.34
N GLU A 68 6.02 -1.54 -2.47
CA GLU A 68 7.26 -2.21 -2.84
C GLU A 68 7.02 -3.68 -3.23
N MET A 69 6.21 -4.40 -2.45
CA MET A 69 5.84 -5.78 -2.77
C MET A 69 5.08 -5.86 -4.09
N LEU A 70 4.06 -5.01 -4.27
CA LEU A 70 3.28 -4.98 -5.49
C LEU A 70 4.13 -4.63 -6.73
N GLY A 71 5.13 -3.75 -6.55
CA GLY A 71 6.11 -3.44 -7.59
C GLY A 71 6.91 -4.67 -8.02
N LYS A 72 7.39 -5.47 -7.06
CA LYS A 72 8.11 -6.74 -7.35
C LYS A 72 7.21 -7.75 -8.04
N ASP A 73 5.96 -7.89 -7.60
CA ASP A 73 4.99 -8.81 -8.23
C ASP A 73 4.69 -8.38 -9.67
N TYR A 74 4.53 -7.08 -9.91
CA TYR A 74 4.32 -6.53 -11.25
C TYR A 74 5.52 -6.78 -12.17
N GLU A 75 6.75 -6.54 -11.70
CA GLU A 75 7.98 -6.82 -12.44
C GLU A 75 8.11 -8.32 -12.75
N GLY A 76 7.80 -9.18 -11.79
CA GLY A 76 7.78 -10.63 -11.96
C GLY A 76 6.77 -11.07 -13.03
N ALA A 77 5.53 -10.58 -12.95
CA ALA A 77 4.49 -10.86 -13.94
C ALA A 77 4.89 -10.37 -15.34
N ARG A 78 5.51 -9.18 -15.43
CA ARG A 78 6.02 -8.64 -16.70
C ARG A 78 7.13 -9.49 -17.30
N SER A 79 8.09 -9.93 -16.48
CA SER A 79 9.17 -10.81 -16.92
C SER A 79 8.63 -12.15 -17.40
N LEU A 80 7.70 -12.75 -16.66
CA LEU A 80 7.08 -14.02 -17.03
C LEU A 80 6.32 -13.89 -18.35
N LYS A 81 5.58 -12.79 -18.55
CA LYS A 81 4.88 -12.53 -19.81
C LYS A 81 5.85 -12.42 -20.99
N ALA A 82 6.98 -11.73 -20.82
CA ALA A 82 8.00 -11.65 -21.86
C ALA A 82 8.62 -13.03 -22.16
N GLN A 83 8.86 -13.85 -21.14
CA GLN A 83 9.37 -15.22 -21.32
C GLN A 83 8.36 -16.10 -22.08
N LEU A 84 7.06 -15.97 -21.77
CA LEU A 84 6.00 -16.69 -22.50
C LEU A 84 5.96 -16.29 -23.99
N GLU A 85 6.16 -15.01 -24.29
CA GLU A 85 6.19 -14.54 -25.69
C GLU A 85 7.39 -15.11 -26.46
N ILE A 86 8.56 -15.16 -25.83
CA ILE A 86 9.76 -15.80 -26.42
C ILE A 86 9.52 -17.30 -26.63
N LEU A 87 9.00 -18.01 -25.63
CA LEU A 87 8.72 -19.44 -25.73
C LEU A 87 7.68 -19.74 -26.81
N SER A 88 6.65 -18.91 -26.95
CA SER A 88 5.64 -19.05 -28.00
C SER A 88 6.22 -18.85 -29.40
N GLN A 89 7.16 -17.92 -29.58
CA GLN A 89 7.87 -17.75 -30.85
C GLN A 89 8.74 -18.97 -31.16
N GLU A 90 9.45 -19.49 -30.16
CA GLU A 90 10.29 -20.68 -30.34
C GLU A 90 9.45 -21.93 -30.66
N GLU A 91 8.29 -22.09 -30.01
CA GLU A 91 7.32 -23.14 -30.35
C GLU A 91 6.88 -23.04 -31.82
N GLY A 92 6.54 -21.83 -32.29
CA GLY A 92 6.19 -21.61 -33.70
C GLY A 92 7.33 -21.99 -34.65
N ARG A 93 8.57 -21.57 -34.34
CA ARG A 93 9.76 -21.91 -35.13
C ARG A 93 9.98 -23.42 -35.23
N LEU A 94 9.83 -24.14 -34.12
CA LEU A 94 9.97 -25.59 -34.09
C LEU A 94 8.86 -26.29 -34.86
N CYS A 95 7.63 -25.78 -34.81
CA CYS A 95 6.52 -26.28 -35.64
C CYS A 95 6.82 -26.13 -37.14
N ASP A 96 7.32 -24.97 -37.57
CA ASP A 96 7.71 -24.73 -38.96
C ASP A 96 8.85 -25.68 -39.41
N GLU A 97 9.84 -25.93 -38.55
CA GLU A 97 10.93 -26.89 -38.83
C GLU A 97 10.43 -28.33 -38.95
N VAL A 98 9.47 -28.72 -38.11
CA VAL A 98 8.84 -30.05 -38.18
C VAL A 98 8.05 -30.21 -39.47
N GLU A 99 7.29 -29.18 -39.89
CA GLU A 99 6.59 -29.20 -41.18
C GLU A 99 7.55 -29.34 -42.36
N ASP A 100 8.64 -28.55 -42.40
CA ASP A 100 9.66 -28.64 -43.45
C ASP A 100 10.30 -30.05 -43.50
N MET A 101 10.65 -30.63 -42.35
CA MET A 101 11.17 -32.00 -42.30
C MET A 101 10.17 -33.04 -42.79
N ASN A 102 8.89 -32.91 -42.42
CA ASN A 102 7.84 -33.83 -42.90
C ASN A 102 7.69 -33.75 -44.42
N THR A 103 7.69 -32.55 -45.01
CA THR A 103 7.63 -32.43 -46.48
C THR A 103 8.83 -33.08 -47.17
N LYS A 104 10.03 -32.96 -46.61
CA LYS A 104 11.24 -33.64 -47.14
C LYS A 104 11.13 -35.15 -47.04
N ILE A 105 10.59 -35.67 -45.94
CA ILE A 105 10.33 -37.11 -45.76
C ILE A 105 9.33 -37.59 -46.82
N ASP A 106 8.21 -36.89 -47.01
CA ASP A 106 7.20 -37.23 -48.01
C ASP A 106 7.80 -37.28 -49.42
N HIS A 107 8.59 -36.26 -49.78
CA HIS A 107 9.31 -36.23 -51.05
C HIS A 107 10.27 -37.43 -51.22
N ALA A 108 11.03 -37.78 -50.18
CA ALA A 108 11.94 -38.92 -50.20
C ALA A 108 11.19 -40.26 -50.32
N GLN A 109 10.05 -40.41 -49.64
CA GLN A 109 9.20 -41.60 -49.72
C GLN A 109 8.60 -41.79 -51.11
N VAL A 110 8.14 -40.71 -51.75
CA VAL A 110 7.66 -40.75 -53.15
C VAL A 110 8.80 -41.16 -54.10
N GLY A 111 9.99 -40.60 -53.93
CA GLY A 111 11.16 -40.97 -54.72
C GLY A 111 11.55 -42.45 -54.54
N PHE A 112 11.52 -42.94 -53.30
CA PHE A 112 11.78 -44.36 -53.00
C PHE A 112 10.74 -45.28 -53.65
N SER A 113 9.45 -44.96 -53.53
CA SER A 113 8.36 -45.73 -54.17
C SER A 113 8.47 -45.77 -55.70
N TRP A 114 8.90 -44.66 -56.31
CA TRP A 114 9.15 -44.60 -57.76
C TRP A 114 10.30 -45.52 -58.18
N LEU A 115 11.40 -45.54 -57.43
CA LEU A 115 12.54 -46.43 -57.69
C LEU A 115 12.18 -47.91 -57.50
N ASP A 116 11.42 -48.23 -56.46
CA ASP A 116 10.97 -49.60 -56.18
C ASP A 116 10.08 -50.14 -57.31
N SER A 117 9.16 -49.31 -57.80
CA SER A 117 8.31 -49.63 -58.96
C SER A 117 9.12 -49.84 -60.25
N GLN A 118 10.26 -49.15 -60.41
CA GLN A 118 11.14 -49.32 -61.57
C GLN A 118 11.94 -50.64 -61.51
N ALA A 119 12.29 -51.09 -60.29
CA ALA A 119 13.01 -52.33 -60.07
C ALA A 119 12.13 -53.58 -60.28
N GLU A 120 10.83 -53.51 -60.03
CA GLU A 120 9.88 -54.62 -60.28
C GLU A 120 9.60 -54.89 -61.78
N ILE A 121 9.93 -53.94 -62.66
CA ILE A 121 9.66 -54.03 -64.12
C ILE A 121 10.86 -54.62 -64.90
N LEU A 122 12.04 -54.76 -64.27
CA LEU A 122 13.26 -55.37 -64.83
C LEU A 122 13.40 -56.85 -64.44
#